data_AF-V4SKV4-F1
#
_entry.id   AF-V4SKV4-F1
#
_cell.length_a   1.000
_cell.length_b   1.000
_cell.length_c   1.000
_cell.angle_alpha   90.00
_cell.angle_beta   90.00
_cell.angle_gamma   90.00
#
_symmetry.space_group_name_H-M   'P 1'
#
loop_
_entity.id
_entity.type
_entity.pdbx_description
1 polymer ?
#
loop_
_entity_poly.entity_id
_entity_poly.type
_entity_poly.pdbx_seq_one_letter_code
_entity_poly.pdbx_strand_id
1 'polypeptide(L)'
;MLAAWFRLKYPHVALGALASSAPILYFDDITPQNGYYSVVTKDFREASETCYETILNSWSQIDEVASQPDGLAILSNKFRTCRPLGDSYELKGYLRLMYAHAAQYNHPPDYPVSMVCGGIDGAAFGNDIISKIFAGVVAYKGNMSCYVNPPTNETETTVGWRWQRCSEMVIPIGTVNTTMFQPTPFNLSSFIDRCESLYGVSPRPHWVTTYYGGYVSYY
;
A
#
# COMPACT_ATOMS: atom_id res chain seq x y z
N MET A 1 -4.13 -10.13 14.88
CA MET A 1 -5.57 -10.50 14.80
C MET A 1 -5.79 -11.87 15.43
N LEU A 2 -5.15 -12.93 14.91
CA LEU A 2 -5.30 -14.31 15.40
C LEU A 2 -5.14 -14.47 16.92
N ALA A 3 -4.12 -13.88 17.56
CA ALA A 3 -3.94 -13.99 19.02
C ALA A 3 -5.15 -13.44 19.81
N ALA A 4 -5.67 -12.27 19.41
CA ALA A 4 -6.86 -11.68 20.02
C ALA A 4 -8.09 -12.56 19.82
N TRP A 5 -8.32 -13.01 18.58
CA TRP A 5 -9.45 -13.86 18.23
C TRP A 5 -9.40 -15.23 18.89
N PHE A 6 -8.20 -15.81 19.04
CA PHE A 6 -7.99 -17.06 19.75
C PHE A 6 -8.36 -16.93 21.24
N ARG A 7 -7.87 -15.87 21.91
CA ARG A 7 -8.24 -15.60 23.30
C ARG A 7 -9.74 -15.33 23.48
N LEU A 8 -10.37 -14.66 22.50
CA LEU A 8 -11.80 -14.36 22.50
C LEU A 8 -12.65 -15.63 22.34
N LYS A 9 -12.26 -16.54 21.45
CA LYS A 9 -13.00 -17.77 21.15
C LYS A 9 -12.70 -18.94 22.09
N TYR A 10 -11.49 -18.97 22.65
CA TYR A 10 -11.02 -20.05 23.51
C TYR A 10 -10.51 -19.49 24.85
N PRO A 11 -11.37 -18.80 25.63
CA PRO A 11 -10.99 -18.21 26.90
C PRO A 11 -10.58 -19.24 27.96
N HIS A 12 -11.01 -20.49 27.80
CA HIS A 12 -10.68 -21.63 28.65
C HIS A 12 -9.30 -22.24 28.32
N VAL A 13 -8.72 -21.90 27.15
CA VAL A 13 -7.39 -22.39 26.72
C VAL A 13 -6.32 -21.35 26.96
N ALA A 14 -6.61 -20.07 26.67
CA ALA A 14 -5.66 -18.97 26.81
C ALA A 14 -6.10 -18.01 27.91
N LEU A 15 -5.22 -17.72 28.88
CA LEU A 15 -5.49 -16.75 29.95
C LEU A 15 -5.54 -15.31 29.43
N GLY A 16 -4.69 -14.97 28.45
CA GLY A 16 -4.60 -13.64 27.84
C GLY A 16 -3.98 -13.68 26.44
N ALA A 17 -3.93 -12.53 25.77
CA ALA A 17 -3.28 -12.38 24.47
C ALA A 17 -2.65 -10.99 24.34
N LEU A 18 -1.44 -10.95 23.78
CA LEU A 18 -0.81 -9.74 23.27
C LEU A 18 -1.02 -9.66 21.76
N ALA A 19 -1.79 -8.68 21.31
CA ALA A 19 -2.12 -8.50 19.90
C ALA A 19 -1.42 -7.25 19.32
N SER A 20 -0.11 -7.35 19.10
CA SER A 20 0.70 -6.26 18.55
C SER A 20 0.27 -5.92 17.11
N SER A 21 0.05 -4.63 16.84
CA SER A 21 -0.31 -4.08 15.52
C SER A 21 -1.43 -4.84 14.80
N ALA A 22 -2.44 -5.27 15.54
CA ALA A 22 -3.55 -6.08 15.03
C ALA A 22 -4.74 -5.20 14.60
N PRO A 23 -5.01 -5.00 13.29
CA PRO A 23 -6.08 -4.13 12.81
C PRO A 23 -7.46 -4.83 12.89
N ILE A 24 -7.88 -5.25 14.09
CA ILE A 24 -9.12 -6.02 14.31
C ILE A 24 -10.40 -5.23 14.02
N LEU A 25 -10.30 -3.90 13.86
CA LEU A 25 -11.42 -3.00 13.58
C LEU A 25 -11.47 -2.51 12.12
N TYR A 26 -10.59 -3.00 11.24
CA TYR A 26 -10.50 -2.53 9.85
C TYR A 26 -11.40 -3.37 8.92
N PHE A 27 -12.66 -3.54 9.32
CA PHE A 27 -13.68 -4.31 8.60
C PHE A 27 -14.97 -3.48 8.53
N ASP A 28 -15.83 -3.80 7.57
CA ASP A 28 -17.08 -3.08 7.32
C ASP A 28 -16.89 -1.55 7.24
N ASP A 29 -17.70 -0.77 7.93
CA ASP A 29 -17.65 0.68 8.06
C ASP A 29 -17.10 1.15 9.41
N ILE A 30 -16.53 0.23 10.21
CA ILE A 30 -16.00 0.51 11.56
C ILE A 30 -14.84 1.52 11.51
N THR A 31 -13.91 1.32 10.56
CA THR A 31 -12.77 2.21 10.33
C THR A 31 -12.88 2.83 8.93
N PRO A 32 -12.65 4.15 8.77
CA PRO A 32 -12.65 4.78 7.45
C PRO A 32 -11.71 4.07 6.47
N GLN A 33 -12.18 3.85 5.24
CA GLN A 33 -11.41 3.14 4.20
C GLN A 33 -10.01 3.73 3.96
N ASN A 34 -9.87 5.04 4.13
CA ASN A 34 -8.63 5.78 3.94
C ASN A 34 -7.72 5.82 5.18
N GLY A 35 -8.11 5.21 6.31
CA GLY A 35 -7.38 5.29 7.58
C GLY A 35 -5.91 4.92 7.42
N TYR A 36 -5.61 3.79 6.79
CA TYR A 36 -4.24 3.33 6.54
C TYR A 36 -3.43 4.35 5.74
N TYR A 37 -3.93 4.77 4.57
CA TYR A 37 -3.19 5.70 3.71
C TYR A 37 -3.15 7.13 4.24
N SER A 38 -4.05 7.51 5.14
CA SER A 38 -3.99 8.78 5.86
C SER A 38 -2.82 8.79 6.85
N VAL A 39 -2.58 7.67 7.55
CA VAL A 39 -1.41 7.52 8.43
C VAL A 39 -0.11 7.48 7.60
N VAL A 40 -0.07 6.72 6.50
CA VAL A 40 1.10 6.73 5.59
C VAL A 40 1.39 8.15 5.08
N THR A 41 0.35 8.90 4.69
CA THR A 41 0.48 10.30 4.27
C THR A 41 1.08 11.17 5.38
N LYS A 42 0.60 10.98 6.61
CA LYS A 42 1.07 11.72 7.77
C LYS A 42 2.55 11.45 8.04
N ASP A 43 3.00 10.19 7.99
CA ASP A 43 4.40 9.82 8.24
C ASP A 43 5.35 10.53 7.27
N PHE A 44 5.01 10.56 5.98
CA PHE A 44 5.81 11.25 4.95
C PHE A 44 5.80 12.77 5.14
N ARG A 45 4.65 13.34 5.48
CA ARG A 45 4.52 14.77 5.74
C ARG A 45 5.31 15.22 6.96
N GLU A 46 5.28 14.45 8.04
CA GLU A 46 6.06 14.72 9.25
C GLU A 46 7.56 14.56 9.02
N ALA A 47 7.97 13.68 8.10
CA ALA A 47 9.37 13.56 7.70
C ALA A 47 9.86 14.75 6.86
N SER A 48 9.06 15.19 5.88
CA SER A 48 9.35 16.39 5.07
C SER A 48 8.12 16.85 4.28
N GLU A 49 7.74 18.13 4.44
CA GLU A 49 6.64 18.72 3.66
C GLU A 49 6.98 18.78 2.15
N THR A 50 8.23 19.09 1.79
CA THR A 50 8.67 19.15 0.39
C THR A 50 8.65 17.77 -0.28
N CYS A 51 9.04 16.73 0.45
CA CYS A 51 8.92 15.35 0.01
C CYS A 51 7.45 14.97 -0.24
N TYR A 52 6.57 15.27 0.72
CA TYR A 52 5.13 15.05 0.60
C TYR A 52 4.54 15.76 -0.63
N GLU A 53 4.84 17.05 -0.82
CA GLU A 53 4.36 17.83 -1.97
C GLU A 53 4.87 17.26 -3.30
N THR A 54 6.14 16.82 -3.33
CA THR A 54 6.73 16.21 -4.53
C THR A 54 6.03 14.90 -4.88
N ILE A 55 5.75 14.04 -3.89
CA ILE A 55 5.00 12.79 -4.08
C ILE A 55 3.59 13.09 -4.57
N LEU A 56 2.87 13.99 -3.91
CA LEU A 56 1.50 14.37 -4.25
C LEU A 56 1.39 14.86 -5.71
N ASN A 57 2.33 15.71 -6.15
CA ASN A 57 2.34 16.26 -7.50
C ASN A 57 2.88 15.27 -8.55
N SER A 58 3.60 14.22 -8.14
CA SER A 58 4.20 13.27 -9.08
C SER A 58 3.17 12.45 -9.85
N TRP A 59 1.99 12.19 -9.27
CA TRP A 59 1.02 11.29 -9.89
C TRP A 59 0.45 11.84 -11.20
N SER A 60 0.08 13.13 -11.20
CA SER A 60 -0.40 13.79 -12.42
C SER A 60 0.70 13.92 -13.47
N GLN A 61 1.95 14.14 -13.04
CA GLN A 61 3.11 14.18 -13.93
C GLN A 61 3.38 12.80 -14.58
N ILE A 62 3.22 11.71 -13.83
CA ILE A 62 3.33 10.35 -14.39
C ILE A 62 2.26 10.14 -15.47
N ASP A 63 1.02 10.53 -15.20
CA ASP A 63 -0.09 10.38 -16.15
C ASP A 63 0.08 11.27 -17.39
N GLU A 64 0.55 12.50 -17.21
CA GLU A 64 0.87 13.43 -18.30
C GLU A 64 1.94 12.83 -19.22
N VAL A 65 3.06 12.37 -18.67
CA VAL A 65 4.13 11.74 -19.47
C VAL A 65 3.62 10.47 -20.15
N ALA A 66 2.88 9.61 -19.44
CA ALA A 66 2.35 8.37 -19.99
C ALA A 66 1.36 8.59 -21.15
N SER A 67 0.66 9.74 -21.18
CA SER A 67 -0.28 10.09 -22.25
C SER A 67 0.40 10.54 -23.56
N GLN A 68 1.69 10.87 -23.51
CA GLN A 68 2.46 11.30 -24.70
C GLN A 68 2.87 10.10 -25.57
N PRO A 69 3.16 10.31 -26.86
CA PRO A 69 3.84 9.32 -27.69
C PRO A 69 5.15 8.86 -27.01
N ASP A 70 5.37 7.55 -26.96
CA ASP A 70 6.50 6.92 -26.28
C ASP A 70 6.63 7.21 -24.76
N GLY A 71 5.58 7.77 -24.15
CA GLY A 71 5.54 8.13 -22.73
C GLY A 71 5.90 7.00 -21.77
N LEU A 72 5.34 5.81 -22.01
CA LEU A 72 5.66 4.62 -21.22
C LEU A 72 7.12 4.17 -21.38
N ALA A 73 7.72 4.34 -22.55
CA ALA A 73 9.14 4.04 -22.77
C ALA A 73 10.03 5.06 -22.04
N ILE A 74 9.65 6.35 -22.06
CA ILE A 74 10.32 7.41 -21.29
C ILE A 74 10.30 7.08 -19.79
N LEU A 75 9.12 6.72 -19.25
CA LEU A 75 8.97 6.31 -17.85
C LEU A 75 9.76 5.04 -17.54
N SER A 76 9.74 4.04 -18.43
CA SER A 76 10.49 2.79 -18.29
C SER A 76 11.99 3.06 -18.13
N ASN A 77 12.54 3.95 -18.97
CA ASN A 77 13.93 4.33 -18.93
C ASN A 77 14.28 5.17 -17.68
N LYS A 78 13.45 6.17 -17.33
CA LYS A 78 13.65 7.02 -16.14
C LYS A 78 13.67 6.20 -14.85
N PHE A 79 12.74 5.26 -14.70
CA PHE A 79 12.64 4.40 -13.51
C PHE A 79 13.50 3.14 -13.57
N ARG A 80 14.23 2.91 -14.66
CA ARG A 80 15.01 1.68 -14.91
C ARG A 80 14.18 0.45 -14.58
N THR A 81 13.04 0.32 -15.25
CA THR A 81 12.12 -0.80 -15.04
C THR A 81 12.75 -2.10 -15.54
N CYS A 82 12.44 -3.23 -14.91
CA CYS A 82 13.03 -4.52 -15.30
C CYS A 82 12.44 -5.02 -16.63
N ARG A 83 11.22 -4.59 -16.96
CA ARG A 83 10.53 -4.82 -18.23
C ARG A 83 9.86 -3.52 -18.67
N PRO A 84 9.65 -3.29 -19.98
CA PRO A 84 8.90 -2.13 -20.46
C PRO A 84 7.52 -2.06 -19.80
N LEU A 85 7.11 -0.87 -19.36
CA LEU A 85 5.80 -0.64 -18.76
C LEU A 85 4.70 -0.85 -19.80
N GLY A 86 3.69 -1.64 -19.45
CA GLY A 86 2.48 -1.80 -20.27
C GLY A 86 1.43 -0.72 -20.01
N ASP A 87 1.42 -0.14 -18.81
CA ASP A 87 0.46 0.86 -18.36
C ASP A 87 1.06 1.71 -17.23
N SER A 88 0.66 2.99 -17.09
CA SER A 88 1.16 3.85 -16.01
C SER A 88 0.74 3.34 -14.62
N TYR A 89 -0.36 2.59 -14.53
CA TYR A 89 -0.86 1.94 -13.33
C TYR A 89 0.18 0.98 -12.72
N GLU A 90 1.01 0.33 -13.53
CA GLU A 90 2.07 -0.57 -13.04
C GLU A 90 3.11 0.20 -12.22
N LEU A 91 3.60 1.31 -12.75
CA LEU A 91 4.54 2.20 -12.06
C LEU A 91 3.89 2.84 -10.83
N LYS A 92 2.68 3.39 -10.97
CA LYS A 92 1.97 4.02 -9.85
C LYS A 92 1.66 3.01 -8.73
N GLY A 93 1.30 1.79 -9.10
CA GLY A 93 1.08 0.67 -8.18
C GLY A 93 2.34 0.32 -7.39
N TYR A 94 3.49 0.23 -8.07
CA TYR A 94 4.79 0.02 -7.44
C TYR A 94 5.13 1.12 -6.43
N LEU A 95 5.04 2.40 -6.84
CA LEU A 95 5.35 3.53 -5.97
C LEU A 95 4.43 3.58 -4.74
N ARG A 96 3.12 3.38 -4.95
CA ARG A 96 2.14 3.34 -3.86
C ARG A 96 2.48 2.27 -2.81
N LEU A 97 2.84 1.06 -3.26
CA LEU A 97 3.26 -0.02 -2.36
C LEU A 97 4.59 0.28 -1.67
N MET A 98 5.53 0.90 -2.39
CA MET A 98 6.81 1.32 -1.82
C MET A 98 6.62 2.29 -0.66
N TYR A 99 5.83 3.35 -0.83
CA TYR A 99 5.58 4.33 0.22
C TYR A 99 4.85 3.72 1.43
N ALA A 100 3.84 2.88 1.17
CA ALA A 100 3.14 2.15 2.24
C ALA A 100 4.07 1.23 3.03
N HIS A 101 4.97 0.52 2.34
CA HIS A 101 5.95 -0.36 2.96
C HIS A 101 7.01 0.43 3.74
N ALA A 102 7.48 1.55 3.21
CA ALA A 102 8.39 2.43 3.93
C ALA A 102 7.80 2.91 5.26
N ALA A 103 6.54 3.35 5.27
CA ALA A 103 5.83 3.73 6.49
C ALA A 103 5.65 2.54 7.46
N GLN A 104 5.21 1.38 6.95
CA GLN A 104 4.95 0.21 7.77
C GLN A 104 6.20 -0.32 8.50
N TYR A 105 7.37 -0.20 7.88
CA TYR A 105 8.64 -0.67 8.41
C TYR A 105 9.56 0.49 8.82
N ASN A 106 8.98 1.63 9.20
CA ASN A 106 9.75 2.83 9.56
C ASN A 106 10.41 2.73 10.95
N HIS A 107 11.39 1.85 11.10
CA HIS A 107 12.06 1.58 12.39
C HIS A 107 13.57 1.90 12.34
N PRO A 108 14.21 2.15 13.50
CA PRO A 108 15.66 2.28 13.59
C PRO A 108 16.38 0.98 13.21
N PRO A 109 17.62 1.07 12.70
CA PRO A 109 18.36 2.30 12.42
C PRO A 109 18.04 2.93 11.05
N ASP A 110 17.30 2.23 10.19
CA ASP A 110 17.21 2.57 8.76
C ASP A 110 16.24 3.73 8.48
N TYR A 111 15.15 3.87 9.23
CA TYR A 111 14.10 4.88 9.02
C TYR A 111 13.69 5.07 7.53
N PRO A 112 13.12 4.05 6.88
CA PRO A 112 12.71 4.09 5.47
C PRO A 112 12.01 5.34 4.94
N VAL A 113 11.13 5.96 5.72
CA VAL A 113 10.45 7.19 5.27
C VAL A 113 11.46 8.33 5.09
N SER A 114 12.37 8.47 6.06
CA SER A 114 13.47 9.44 6.01
C SER A 114 14.45 9.16 4.87
N MET A 115 14.73 7.89 4.56
CA MET A 115 15.56 7.53 3.39
C MET A 115 14.91 7.95 2.07
N VAL A 116 13.62 7.66 1.89
CA VAL A 116 12.89 8.06 0.69
C VAL A 116 12.89 9.59 0.56
N CYS A 117 12.52 10.31 1.62
CA CYS A 117 12.44 11.76 1.58
C CYS A 117 13.81 12.42 1.43
N GLY A 118 14.86 11.90 2.07
CA GLY A 118 16.23 12.37 1.86
C GLY A 118 16.68 12.23 0.41
N GLY A 119 16.28 11.15 -0.28
CA GLY A 119 16.54 10.98 -1.71
C GLY A 119 15.77 11.97 -2.60
N ILE A 120 14.49 12.21 -2.29
CA ILE A 120 13.62 13.15 -3.03
C ILE A 120 14.11 14.61 -2.87
N ASP A 121 14.37 15.02 -1.63
CA ASP A 121 14.75 16.39 -1.29
C ASP A 121 16.21 16.68 -1.65
N GLY A 122 17.09 15.67 -1.54
CA GLY A 122 18.51 15.77 -1.88
C GLY A 122 18.81 15.72 -3.38
N ALA A 123 17.82 15.42 -4.22
CA ALA A 123 17.99 15.47 -5.67
C ALA A 123 18.34 16.89 -6.14
N ALA A 124 19.32 17.01 -7.04
CA ALA A 124 19.85 18.30 -7.48
C ALA A 124 18.75 19.29 -7.88
N PHE A 125 18.89 20.53 -7.42
CA PHE A 125 17.96 21.62 -7.71
C PHE A 125 17.81 21.79 -9.23
N GLY A 126 16.59 21.68 -9.75
CA GLY A 126 16.28 21.70 -11.19
C GLY A 126 15.97 20.33 -11.82
N ASN A 127 16.15 19.22 -11.09
CA ASN A 127 15.61 17.93 -11.54
C ASN A 127 14.08 17.98 -11.56
N ASP A 128 13.49 17.49 -12.66
CA ASP A 128 12.03 17.34 -12.79
C ASP A 128 11.46 16.43 -11.69
N ILE A 129 10.17 16.59 -11.37
CA ILE A 129 9.49 15.85 -10.30
C ILE A 129 9.71 14.34 -10.44
N ILE A 130 9.62 13.79 -11.65
CA ILE A 130 9.80 12.36 -11.90
C ILE A 130 11.22 11.90 -11.54
N SER A 131 12.23 12.69 -11.89
CA SER A 131 13.62 12.40 -11.53
C SER A 131 13.86 12.46 -10.02
N LYS A 132 13.19 13.36 -9.29
CA LYS A 132 13.23 13.40 -7.81
C LYS A 132 12.61 12.14 -7.19
N ILE A 133 11.46 11.71 -7.70
CA ILE A 133 10.82 10.46 -7.24
C ILE A 133 11.75 9.27 -7.46
N PHE A 134 12.40 9.18 -8.63
CA PHE A 134 13.38 8.12 -8.88
C PHE A 134 14.56 8.17 -7.91
N ALA A 135 15.07 9.36 -7.55
CA ALA A 135 16.11 9.48 -6.53
C ALA A 135 15.65 8.92 -5.16
N GLY A 136 14.40 9.15 -4.77
CA GLY A 136 13.79 8.52 -3.58
C GLY A 136 13.70 7.00 -3.67
N VAL A 137 13.34 6.46 -4.86
CA VAL A 137 13.32 5.01 -5.11
C VAL A 137 14.72 4.41 -4.93
N VAL A 138 15.74 5.04 -5.50
CA VAL A 138 17.14 4.60 -5.39
C VAL A 138 17.63 4.69 -3.95
N ALA A 139 17.30 5.76 -3.22
CA ALA A 139 17.67 5.92 -1.82
C ALA A 139 17.06 4.81 -0.94
N TYR A 140 15.81 4.43 -1.21
CA TYR A 140 15.13 3.37 -0.46
C TYR A 140 15.59 1.94 -0.80
N LYS A 141 15.82 1.66 -2.09
CA LYS A 141 16.17 0.31 -2.57
C LYS A 141 17.67 0.04 -2.64
N GLY A 142 18.49 1.09 -2.58
CA GLY A 142 19.91 1.02 -2.89
C GLY A 142 20.16 0.89 -4.40
N ASN A 143 21.39 0.56 -4.75
CA ASN A 143 21.81 0.43 -6.15
C ASN A 143 21.38 -0.95 -6.71
N MET A 144 20.46 -0.94 -7.68
CA MET A 144 19.95 -2.14 -8.34
C MET A 144 20.09 -2.03 -9.86
N SER A 145 20.11 -3.17 -10.55
CA SER A 145 20.11 -3.21 -12.03
C SER A 145 18.79 -2.67 -12.62
N CYS A 146 17.67 -2.89 -11.93
CA CYS A 146 16.35 -2.36 -12.24
C CYS A 146 15.48 -2.31 -10.97
N TYR A 147 14.41 -1.51 -10.97
CA TYR A 147 13.64 -1.21 -9.74
C TYR A 147 12.17 -1.65 -9.78
N VAL A 148 11.50 -1.39 -10.89
CA VAL A 148 10.07 -1.69 -11.07
C VAL A 148 9.93 -3.06 -11.73
N ASN A 149 8.81 -3.74 -11.50
CA ASN A 149 8.39 -4.98 -12.16
C ASN A 149 9.46 -6.08 -12.32
N PRO A 150 10.26 -6.39 -11.29
CA PRO A 150 11.18 -7.52 -11.36
C PRO A 150 10.41 -8.84 -11.59
N PRO A 151 11.05 -9.85 -12.22
CA PRO A 151 10.48 -11.19 -12.26
C PRO A 151 10.19 -11.65 -10.83
N THR A 152 8.94 -12.03 -10.57
CA THR A 152 8.53 -12.56 -9.27
C THR A 152 8.05 -13.99 -9.44
N ASN A 153 8.50 -14.87 -8.54
CA ASN A 153 7.90 -16.18 -8.37
C ASN A 153 6.81 -16.04 -7.31
N GLU A 154 5.59 -16.43 -7.66
CA GLU A 154 4.49 -16.39 -6.71
C GLU A 154 4.71 -17.46 -5.62
N THR A 155 4.53 -17.06 -4.36
CA THR A 155 4.72 -17.94 -3.20
C THR A 155 3.38 -18.44 -2.69
N GLU A 156 3.36 -19.63 -2.10
CA GLU A 156 2.18 -20.17 -1.42
C GLU A 156 1.60 -19.19 -0.38
N THR A 157 2.46 -18.46 0.34
CA THR A 157 2.04 -17.41 1.28
C THR A 157 1.28 -16.28 0.59
N THR A 158 1.73 -15.85 -0.60
CA THR A 158 1.05 -14.81 -1.37
C THR A 158 -0.29 -15.29 -1.90
N VAL A 159 -0.35 -16.51 -2.44
CA VAL A 159 -1.59 -17.11 -2.92
C VAL A 159 -2.59 -17.28 -1.78
N GLY A 160 -2.15 -17.86 -0.66
CA GLY A 160 -2.96 -18.09 0.52
C GLY A 160 -3.54 -16.80 1.09
N TRP A 161 -2.74 -15.74 1.21
CA TRP A 161 -3.23 -14.44 1.69
C TRP A 161 -4.27 -13.82 0.74
N ARG A 162 -4.06 -13.90 -0.58
CA ARG A 162 -5.05 -13.42 -1.56
C ARG A 162 -6.36 -14.20 -1.47
N TRP A 163 -6.30 -15.51 -1.28
CA TRP A 163 -7.49 -16.33 -1.08
C TRP A 163 -8.21 -15.97 0.23
N GLN A 164 -7.47 -15.77 1.33
CA GLN A 164 -8.05 -15.32 2.61
C GLN A 164 -8.75 -13.95 2.47
N ARG A 165 -8.15 -13.01 1.73
CA ARG A 165 -8.75 -11.70 1.40
C ARG A 165 -10.03 -11.85 0.58
N CYS A 166 -10.06 -12.77 -0.38
CA CYS A 166 -11.20 -13.05 -1.23
C CYS A 166 -12.32 -13.88 -0.58
N SER A 167 -12.12 -14.33 0.66
CA SER A 167 -13.11 -15.10 1.41
C SER A 167 -13.59 -14.32 2.63
N GLU A 168 -12.77 -14.25 3.67
CA GLU A 168 -13.18 -13.72 4.98
C GLU A 168 -12.49 -12.39 5.34
N MET A 169 -11.24 -12.20 4.91
CA MET A 169 -10.42 -11.03 5.25
C MET A 169 -10.72 -9.83 4.35
N VAL A 170 -11.99 -9.42 4.25
CA VAL A 170 -12.44 -8.29 3.43
C VAL A 170 -12.14 -6.97 4.16
N ILE A 171 -10.91 -6.47 4.02
CA ILE A 171 -10.46 -5.22 4.66
C ILE A 171 -10.56 -4.07 3.62
N PRO A 172 -11.50 -3.12 3.78
CA PRO A 172 -11.83 -2.13 2.75
C PRO A 172 -10.85 -0.95 2.73
N ILE A 173 -9.58 -1.21 2.41
CA ILE A 173 -8.55 -0.15 2.29
C ILE A 173 -8.70 0.54 0.94
N GLY A 174 -8.78 1.88 0.97
CA GLY A 174 -8.79 2.73 -0.21
C GLY A 174 -8.02 4.04 0.00
N THR A 175 -7.84 4.80 -1.06
CA THR A 175 -7.25 6.15 -1.04
C THR A 175 -8.29 7.20 -1.46
N VAL A 176 -8.17 8.41 -0.92
CA VAL A 176 -9.07 9.55 -1.20
C VAL A 176 -8.25 10.82 -1.46
N ASN A 177 -8.90 11.88 -1.95
CA ASN A 177 -8.26 13.16 -2.29
C ASN A 177 -7.44 13.81 -1.16
N THR A 178 -7.73 13.49 0.11
CA THR A 178 -7.00 14.04 1.26
C THR A 178 -5.70 13.28 1.59
N THR A 179 -5.46 12.15 0.93
CA THR A 179 -4.20 11.39 1.07
C THR A 179 -3.18 11.87 0.04
N MET A 180 -1.88 11.58 0.25
CA MET A 180 -0.84 11.92 -0.74
C MET A 180 -0.90 11.08 -2.03
N PHE A 181 -1.92 10.25 -2.22
CA PHE A 181 -2.08 9.30 -3.30
C PHE A 181 -3.26 9.68 -4.20
N GLN A 182 -3.26 9.20 -5.45
CA GLN A 182 -4.45 9.30 -6.29
C GLN A 182 -5.65 8.59 -5.64
N PRO A 183 -6.87 9.15 -5.76
CA PRO A 183 -8.07 8.53 -5.22
C PRO A 183 -8.33 7.18 -5.87
N THR A 184 -8.50 6.17 -5.04
CA THR A 184 -8.90 4.81 -5.44
C THR A 184 -9.67 4.25 -4.24
N PRO A 185 -10.93 4.71 -4.04
CA PRO A 185 -11.76 4.21 -2.95
C PRO A 185 -12.00 2.71 -3.13
N PHE A 186 -12.20 2.01 -2.01
CA PHE A 186 -12.54 0.60 -2.04
C PHE A 186 -13.94 0.42 -2.63
N ASN A 187 -14.06 -0.44 -3.65
CA ASN A 187 -15.33 -0.80 -4.27
C ASN A 187 -15.62 -2.27 -4.02
N LEU A 188 -16.67 -2.56 -3.25
CA LEU A 188 -17.03 -3.93 -2.88
C LEU A 188 -17.45 -4.77 -4.10
N SER A 189 -18.21 -4.21 -5.04
CA SER A 189 -18.65 -4.92 -6.24
C SER A 189 -17.46 -5.36 -7.10
N SER A 190 -16.55 -4.43 -7.42
CA SER A 190 -15.33 -4.76 -8.17
C SER A 190 -14.42 -5.73 -7.42
N PHE A 191 -14.43 -5.68 -6.08
CA PHE A 191 -13.70 -6.65 -5.26
C PHE A 191 -14.30 -8.06 -5.34
N ILE A 192 -15.64 -8.17 -5.32
CA ILE A 192 -16.36 -9.43 -5.49
C ILE A 192 -16.07 -10.02 -6.87
N ASP A 193 -16.27 -9.25 -7.95
CA ASP A 193 -16.06 -9.70 -9.33
C ASP A 193 -14.64 -10.25 -9.53
N ARG A 194 -13.63 -9.56 -8.97
CA ARG A 194 -12.24 -9.99 -9.02
C ARG A 194 -12.01 -11.30 -8.28
N CYS A 195 -12.61 -11.47 -7.11
CA CYS A 195 -12.45 -12.68 -6.30
C CYS A 195 -13.14 -13.90 -6.91
N GLU A 196 -14.33 -13.70 -7.50
CA GLU A 196 -15.00 -14.73 -8.27
C GLU A 196 -14.17 -15.15 -9.49
N SER A 197 -13.59 -14.19 -10.23
CA SER A 197 -12.74 -14.48 -11.38
C SER A 197 -11.47 -15.26 -11.01
N LEU A 198 -10.82 -14.91 -9.89
CA LEU A 198 -9.54 -15.51 -9.50
C LEU A 198 -9.67 -16.86 -8.81
N TYR A 199 -10.71 -17.03 -7.97
CA TYR A 199 -10.82 -18.18 -7.07
C TYR A 199 -12.18 -18.87 -7.09
N GLY A 200 -13.18 -18.34 -7.82
CA GLY A 200 -14.54 -18.87 -7.80
C GLY A 200 -15.23 -18.73 -6.44
N VAL A 201 -14.78 -17.77 -5.61
CA VAL A 201 -15.31 -17.54 -4.26
C VAL A 201 -15.86 -16.12 -4.17
N SER A 202 -17.10 -16.01 -3.67
CA SER A 202 -17.67 -14.72 -3.30
C SER A 202 -17.21 -14.33 -1.88
N PRO A 203 -16.58 -13.16 -1.70
CA PRO A 203 -16.22 -12.63 -0.39
C PRO A 203 -17.43 -12.48 0.55
N ARG A 204 -17.21 -12.68 1.86
CA ARG A 204 -18.22 -12.52 2.91
C ARG A 204 -17.83 -11.33 3.82
N PRO A 205 -18.14 -10.07 3.43
CA PRO A 205 -17.59 -8.88 4.10
C PRO A 205 -17.91 -8.80 5.60
N HIS A 206 -19.13 -9.19 5.99
CA HIS A 206 -19.60 -9.14 7.38
C HIS A 206 -19.22 -10.37 8.22
N TRP A 207 -18.52 -11.35 7.65
CA TRP A 207 -18.26 -12.61 8.36
C TRP A 207 -17.33 -12.42 9.55
N VAL A 208 -16.25 -11.65 9.39
CA VAL A 208 -15.28 -11.40 10.48
C VAL A 208 -15.95 -10.66 11.64
N THR A 209 -16.75 -9.64 11.35
CA THR A 209 -17.43 -8.84 12.38
C THR A 209 -18.57 -9.62 13.04
N THR A 210 -19.27 -10.48 12.30
CA THR A 210 -20.27 -11.41 12.87
C THR A 210 -19.62 -12.46 13.77
N TYR A 211 -18.53 -13.07 13.30
CA TYR A 211 -17.93 -14.20 13.99
C TYR A 211 -17.05 -13.77 15.15
N TYR A 212 -16.15 -12.80 14.95
CA TYR A 212 -15.18 -12.36 15.97
C TYR A 212 -15.60 -11.09 16.72
N GLY A 213 -16.74 -10.49 16.36
CA GLY A 213 -17.17 -9.18 16.86
C GLY A 213 -16.52 -8.03 16.08
N GLY A 214 -16.87 -6.80 16.48
CA GLY A 214 -16.27 -5.57 15.96
C GLY A 214 -15.96 -4.64 17.14
N TYR A 215 -16.87 -3.70 17.40
CA TYR A 215 -16.84 -2.94 18.66
C TYR A 215 -17.00 -3.90 19.85
N VAL A 216 -16.07 -3.83 20.81
CA VAL A 216 -16.27 -4.43 22.13
C VAL A 216 -17.22 -3.50 22.89
N SER A 217 -18.52 -3.76 22.80
CA SER A 217 -19.49 -3.06 23.64
C SER A 217 -19.39 -3.63 25.05
N TYR A 218 -18.87 -2.84 25.99
CA TYR A 218 -19.03 -3.13 27.41
C TYR A 218 -20.48 -2.85 27.77
N TYR A 219 -21.24 -3.90 28.10
CA TYR A 219 -22.49 -3.79 28.86
C TYR A 219 -22.18 -3.93 30.34
#